data_AF-A0A3M2RVH8-F1
#
_entry.id   AF-A0A3M2RVH8-F1
#
_cell.length_a   1.000
_cell.length_b   1.000
_cell.length_c   1.000
_cell.angle_alpha   90.00
_cell.angle_beta   90.00
_cell.angle_gamma   90.00
#
_symmetry.space_group_name_H-M   'P 1'
#
loop_
_entity.id
_entity.type
_entity.pdbx_description
1 polymer ?
#
loop_
_entity_poly.entity_id
_entity_poly.type
_entity_poly.pdbx_seq_one_letter_code
_entity_poly.pdbx_strand_id
1 'polypeptide(L)'
;MNTATGALTFAARHRLCIVTAGGGHEYNSRNSCPTGGLLIRTILLKNKAFMPTWREDPALAPAGAFHFGAGVISAEMHTFSAKYARVIASGWCSTVGMAGFHLGGGYGF
;
A
#
# COMPACT_ATOMS: atom_id res chain seq x y z
N MET A 1 10.68 -17.57 8.21
CA MET A 1 9.26 -17.21 8.43
C MET A 1 9.06 -15.80 7.90
N ASN A 2 8.07 -15.54 7.04
CA ASN A 2 7.78 -14.17 6.56
C ASN A 2 7.38 -13.29 7.77
N THR A 3 7.98 -12.09 7.92
CA THR A 3 7.76 -11.17 9.04
C THR A 3 6.28 -10.88 9.29
N ALA A 4 5.48 -10.72 8.24
CA ALA A 4 4.04 -10.49 8.37
C ALA A 4 3.32 -11.71 8.98
N THR A 5 3.61 -12.91 8.47
CA THR A 5 3.03 -14.16 9.00
C THR A 5 3.46 -14.42 10.45
N GLY A 6 4.71 -14.11 10.80
CA GLY A 6 5.22 -14.19 12.17
C GLY A 6 4.49 -13.24 13.11
N ALA A 7 4.29 -11.99 12.68
CA ALA A 7 3.55 -10.97 13.44
C ALA A 7 2.09 -11.38 13.67
N LEU A 8 1.39 -11.84 12.63
CA LEU A 8 0.01 -12.34 12.75
C LEU A 8 -0.09 -13.53 13.70
N THR A 9 0.85 -14.46 13.60
CA THR A 9 0.90 -15.65 14.46
C THR A 9 1.15 -15.26 15.92
N PHE A 10 2.07 -14.33 16.17
CA PHE A 10 2.35 -13.80 17.51
C PHE A 10 1.12 -13.10 18.10
N ALA A 11 0.49 -12.20 17.34
CA ALA A 11 -0.71 -11.51 17.79
C ALA A 11 -1.86 -12.48 18.10
N ALA A 12 -2.08 -13.49 17.26
CA ALA A 12 -3.10 -14.51 17.50
C ALA A 12 -2.82 -15.32 18.78
N ARG A 13 -1.58 -15.77 18.99
CA ARG A 13 -1.18 -16.52 20.20
C ARG A 13 -1.37 -15.71 21.48
N HIS A 14 -1.10 -14.42 21.43
CA HIS A 14 -1.17 -13.53 22.59
C HIS A 14 -2.47 -12.71 22.66
N ARG A 15 -3.45 -13.00 21.79
CA ARG A 15 -4.75 -12.30 21.70
C ARG A 15 -4.62 -10.78 21.62
N LEU A 16 -3.62 -10.31 20.86
CA LEU A 16 -3.38 -8.88 20.65
C LEU A 16 -4.30 -8.35 19.55
N CYS A 17 -4.83 -7.15 19.74
CA CYS A 17 -5.41 -6.37 18.65
C CYS A 17 -4.36 -6.15 17.56
N ILE A 18 -4.75 -6.30 16.30
CA ILE A 18 -3.85 -6.16 15.14
C ILE A 18 -4.28 -4.92 14.38
N VAL A 19 -3.31 -4.04 14.11
CA VAL A 19 -3.51 -2.88 13.25
C VAL A 19 -2.44 -2.79 12.19
N THR A 20 -2.77 -2.15 11.08
CA THR A 20 -1.86 -1.95 9.95
C THR A 20 -1.73 -0.48 9.64
N ALA A 21 -0.50 0.00 9.39
CA ALA A 21 -0.28 1.37 8.93
C ALA A 21 0.80 1.42 7.84
N GLY A 22 0.45 2.04 6.71
CA GLY A 22 1.40 2.50 5.70
C GLY A 22 1.85 3.93 6.01
N GLY A 23 1.28 4.90 5.29
CA GLY A 23 1.61 6.33 5.41
C GLY A 23 1.01 7.06 6.62
N GLY A 24 0.20 6.41 7.46
CA GLY A 24 -0.36 7.01 8.68
C GLY A 24 -1.50 8.03 8.49
N HIS A 25 -1.97 8.26 7.26
CA HIS A 25 -3.04 9.21 6.90
C HIS A 25 -4.48 8.70 7.23
N GLU A 26 -4.66 7.99 8.34
CA GLU A 26 -5.97 7.49 8.75
C GLU A 26 -6.63 8.48 9.71
N TYR A 27 -7.82 8.96 9.36
CA TYR A 27 -8.54 9.99 10.14
C TYR A 27 -9.58 9.42 11.11
N ASN A 28 -10.05 8.19 10.89
CA ASN A 28 -11.09 7.55 11.70
C ASN A 28 -10.51 6.51 12.65
N SER A 29 -9.21 6.58 12.95
CA SER A 29 -8.51 5.68 13.89
C SER A 29 -8.61 4.19 13.56
N ARG A 30 -8.90 3.82 12.31
CA ARG A 30 -8.99 2.42 11.85
C ARG A 30 -7.65 1.67 11.93
N ASN A 31 -6.53 2.38 12.07
CA ASN A 31 -5.18 1.85 12.22
C ASN A 31 -4.67 1.88 13.67
N SER A 32 -5.56 1.96 14.66
CA SER A 32 -5.21 2.09 16.08
C SER A 32 -5.90 1.04 16.96
N CYS A 33 -5.20 0.58 18.00
CA CYS A 33 -5.72 -0.31 19.04
C CYS A 33 -5.79 0.46 20.36
N PRO A 34 -6.99 0.85 20.86
CA PRO A 34 -7.13 1.71 22.03
C PRO A 34 -6.49 1.16 23.32
N THR A 35 -6.44 -0.17 23.46
CA THR A 35 -5.97 -0.87 24.66
C THR A 35 -4.58 -1.48 24.49
N GLY A 36 -3.84 -1.09 23.45
CA GLY A 36 -2.58 -1.71 23.06
C GLY A 36 -2.77 -2.89 22.11
N GLY A 37 -1.74 -3.18 21.32
CA GLY A 37 -1.79 -4.21 20.28
C GLY A 37 -0.49 -4.30 19.50
N LEU A 38 -0.55 -5.02 18.38
CA LEU A 38 0.56 -5.19 17.45
C LEU A 38 0.31 -4.39 16.17
N LEU A 39 1.22 -3.45 15.88
CA LEU A 39 1.23 -2.71 14.62
C LEU A 39 2.08 -3.41 13.56
N ILE A 40 1.44 -3.84 12.47
CA ILE A 40 2.12 -4.28 11.25
C ILE A 40 2.34 -3.04 10.38
N ARG A 41 3.54 -2.48 10.45
CA ARG A 41 3.92 -1.27 9.73
C ARG A 41 4.42 -1.60 8.32
N THR A 42 3.67 -1.21 7.29
CA THR A 42 3.97 -1.56 5.90
C THR A 42 4.83 -0.54 5.17
N ILE A 43 5.09 0.64 5.74
CA ILE A 43 5.76 1.76 5.03
C ILE A 43 7.11 1.38 4.40
N LEU A 44 7.82 0.37 4.93
CA LEU A 44 9.13 -0.05 4.41
C LEU A 44 9.03 -0.99 3.20
N LEU A 45 7.83 -1.48 2.86
CA LEU A 45 7.59 -2.31 1.69
C LEU A 45 7.55 -1.43 0.43
N LYS A 46 8.75 -1.08 -0.07
CA LYS A 46 8.96 -0.05 -1.11
C LYS A 46 9.25 -0.61 -2.51
N ASN A 47 9.01 -1.90 -2.76
CA ASN A 47 9.21 -2.52 -4.07
C ASN A 47 8.38 -1.82 -5.15
N LYS A 48 8.95 -1.66 -6.34
CA LYS A 48 8.34 -0.98 -7.49
C LYS A 48 8.75 -1.70 -8.76
N ALA A 49 7.79 -2.09 -9.60
CA ALA A 49 8.06 -2.69 -10.90
C ALA A 49 7.05 -2.20 -11.93
N PHE A 50 7.52 -1.97 -13.16
CA PHE A 50 6.65 -1.76 -14.31
C PHE A 50 6.53 -3.08 -15.07
N MET A 51 5.31 -3.43 -15.44
CA MET A 51 4.96 -4.65 -16.17
C MET A 51 4.40 -4.22 -17.53
N PRO A 52 5.20 -4.27 -18.61
CA PRO A 52 4.78 -3.79 -19.92
C PRO A 52 3.53 -4.49 -20.47
N THR A 53 3.30 -5.72 -20.03
CA THR A 53 2.15 -6.54 -20.36
C THR A 53 1.62 -7.18 -19.08
N TRP A 54 0.31 -7.13 -18.86
CA TRP A 54 -0.36 -7.94 -17.84
C TRP A 54 -0.67 -9.30 -18.45
N ARG A 55 0.00 -10.36 -17.99
CA ARG A 55 0.01 -11.66 -18.69
C ARG A 55 -1.29 -12.44 -18.49
N GLU A 56 -1.91 -12.24 -17.35
CA GLU A 56 -3.15 -12.89 -16.94
C GLU A 56 -4.32 -12.42 -17.80
N ASP A 57 -4.34 -11.14 -18.18
CA ASP A 57 -5.29 -10.57 -19.13
C ASP A 57 -4.71 -9.29 -19.78
N PRO A 58 -4.15 -9.40 -21.01
CA PRO A 58 -3.58 -8.25 -21.71
C PRO A 58 -4.58 -7.13 -21.99
N ALA A 59 -5.88 -7.42 -22.04
CA ALA A 59 -6.92 -6.44 -22.33
C ALA A 59 -7.20 -5.51 -21.13
N LEU A 60 -6.91 -5.94 -19.90
CA LEU A 60 -7.08 -5.11 -18.70
C LEU A 60 -6.05 -3.98 -18.58
N ALA A 61 -4.86 -4.19 -19.13
CA ALA A 61 -3.76 -3.23 -19.03
C ALA A 61 -2.98 -3.13 -20.35
N PRO A 62 -3.62 -2.65 -21.43
CA PRO A 62 -3.00 -2.57 -22.76
C PRO A 62 -1.80 -1.61 -22.81
N ALA A 63 -1.70 -0.69 -21.83
CA ALA A 63 -0.58 0.25 -21.69
C ALA A 63 0.46 -0.18 -20.63
N GLY A 64 0.35 -1.43 -20.14
CA GLY A 64 1.13 -1.96 -19.03
C GLY A 64 0.50 -1.66 -17.67
N ALA A 65 1.08 -2.25 -16.63
CA ALA A 65 0.65 -2.14 -15.25
C ALA A 65 1.84 -1.87 -14.32
N PHE A 66 1.55 -1.39 -13.11
CA PHE A 66 2.57 -1.18 -12.10
C PHE A 66 2.32 -2.06 -10.89
N HIS A 67 3.39 -2.67 -10.37
CA HIS A 67 3.39 -3.38 -9.11
C HIS A 67 4.12 -2.55 -8.07
N PHE A 68 3.39 -2.16 -7.03
CA PHE A 68 3.90 -1.40 -5.90
C PHE A 68 3.77 -2.18 -4.60
N GLY A 69 4.80 -2.10 -3.78
CA GLY A 69 4.73 -2.60 -2.42
C GLY A 69 3.75 -1.78 -1.57
N ALA A 70 3.15 -2.43 -0.57
CA ALA A 70 2.10 -1.85 0.28
C ALA A 70 2.54 -0.60 1.10
N GLY A 71 3.83 -0.28 1.11
CA GLY A 71 4.39 0.89 1.78
C GLY A 71 4.60 2.10 0.89
N VAL A 72 4.43 1.98 -0.43
CA VAL A 72 4.71 3.07 -1.36
C VAL A 72 3.71 4.23 -1.15
N ILE A 73 4.21 5.47 -1.21
CA ILE A 73 3.40 6.70 -1.11
C ILE A 73 3.19 7.34 -2.49
N SER A 74 2.21 8.23 -2.61
CA SER A 74 1.87 8.90 -3.88
C SER A 74 3.09 9.51 -4.58
N ALA A 75 3.95 10.24 -3.85
CA ALA A 75 5.15 10.85 -4.42
C ALA A 75 6.09 9.82 -5.10
N GLU A 76 6.27 8.66 -4.48
CA GLU A 76 7.11 7.58 -4.99
C GLU A 76 6.47 6.88 -6.19
N MET A 77 5.14 6.75 -6.21
CA MET A 77 4.41 6.21 -7.37
C MET A 77 4.65 7.10 -8.59
N HIS A 78 4.38 8.41 -8.46
CA HIS A 78 4.53 9.38 -9.55
C HIS A 78 5.97 9.46 -10.04
N THR A 79 6.94 9.52 -9.12
CA THR A 79 8.36 9.54 -9.48
C THR A 79 8.78 8.28 -10.26
N PHE A 80 8.21 7.12 -9.93
CA PHE A 80 8.52 5.88 -10.63
C PHE A 80 7.79 5.77 -11.97
N SER A 81 6.51 6.13 -12.05
CA SER A 81 5.70 6.02 -13.26
C SER A 81 6.11 7.04 -14.33
N ALA A 82 6.60 8.21 -13.93
CA ALA A 82 7.14 9.23 -14.82
C ALA A 82 8.28 8.70 -15.70
N LYS A 83 9.07 7.74 -15.21
CA LYS A 83 10.15 7.08 -15.98
C LYS A 83 9.64 6.31 -17.19
N TYR A 84 8.34 6.00 -17.24
CA TYR A 84 7.69 5.23 -18.29
C TYR A 84 6.65 6.05 -19.07
N ALA A 85 6.61 7.39 -18.88
CA ALA A 85 5.60 8.26 -19.47
C ALA A 85 4.16 7.77 -19.18
N ARG A 86 3.90 7.41 -17.91
CA ARG A 86 2.58 6.99 -17.42
C ARG A 86 2.19 7.76 -16.17
N VAL A 87 0.90 8.04 -16.07
CA VAL A 87 0.25 8.64 -14.89
C VAL A 87 -0.48 7.54 -14.13
N ILE A 88 -0.53 7.65 -12.80
CA ILE A 88 -1.32 6.76 -11.96
C ILE A 88 -2.26 7.62 -11.13
N ALA A 89 -3.54 7.24 -11.10
CA ALA A 89 -4.52 7.89 -10.24
C ALA A 89 -4.07 7.82 -8.77
N SER A 90 -4.12 8.93 -8.06
CA SER A 90 -3.71 9.01 -6.64
C SER A 90 -4.36 10.22 -5.98
N GLY A 91 -4.23 10.35 -4.66
CA GLY A 91 -4.64 11.56 -3.95
C GLY A 91 -3.64 12.71 -4.10
N TRP A 92 -4.10 13.94 -3.87
CA TRP A 92 -3.27 15.15 -3.93
C TRP A 92 -2.10 15.16 -2.94
N CYS A 93 -2.34 14.67 -1.72
CA CYS A 93 -1.32 14.66 -0.67
C CYS A 93 -0.22 13.64 -0.99
N SER A 94 0.99 14.15 -1.23
CA SER A 94 2.14 13.38 -1.73
C SER A 94 2.63 12.28 -0.77
N THR A 95 2.36 12.43 0.53
CA THR A 95 2.75 11.51 1.60
C THR A 95 1.74 10.40 1.87
N VAL A 96 0.56 10.44 1.25
CA VAL A 96 -0.49 9.43 1.45
C VAL A 96 0.01 8.07 0.97
N GLY A 97 -0.17 7.05 1.81
CA GLY A 97 0.16 5.68 1.48
C GLY A 97 -0.88 5.08 0.54
N MET A 98 -0.41 4.52 -0.58
CA MET A 98 -1.30 4.11 -1.67
C MET A 98 -2.26 2.99 -1.32
N ALA A 99 -1.82 2.03 -0.48
CA ALA A 99 -2.63 0.87 -0.15
C ALA A 99 -3.94 1.29 0.56
N GLY A 100 -3.84 2.12 1.60
CA GLY A 100 -5.02 2.60 2.32
C GLY A 100 -5.92 3.50 1.45
N PHE A 101 -5.31 4.33 0.59
CA PHE A 101 -6.03 5.20 -0.32
C PHE A 101 -6.87 4.42 -1.33
N HIS A 102 -6.27 3.48 -2.07
CA HIS A 102 -6.97 2.71 -3.10
C HIS A 102 -7.95 1.68 -2.52
N LEU A 103 -7.64 1.07 -1.36
CA LEU A 103 -8.58 0.16 -0.69
C LEU A 103 -9.82 0.90 -0.16
N GLY A 104 -9.71 2.19 0.13
CA GLY A 104 -10.83 3.04 0.52
C GLY A 104 -11.60 3.68 -0.65
N GLY A 105 -11.25 3.32 -1.89
CA GLY A 105 -11.77 3.94 -3.12
C GLY A 105 -10.71 4.86 -3.75
N GLY A 106 -10.45 5.99 -3.11
CA GLY A 106 -9.39 6.93 -3.52
C GLY A 106 -9.81 7.85 -4.66
N TYR A 107 -9.97 9.14 -4.34
CA TYR A 107 -10.24 10.20 -5.31
C TYR A 107 -9.06 11.17 -5.42
N GLY A 108 -8.78 11.62 -6.64
CA GLY A 108 -7.83 12.67 -6.93
C GLY A 108 -7.71 12.91 -8.44
N PHE A 109 -6.77 13.78 -8.80
CA PHE A 109 -6.53 14.23 -10.18
C PHE A 109 -5.28 13.55 -10.76
#